data_AF-A0AAE6CKE7-F1
#
_entry.id   AF-A0AAE6CKE7-F1
#
_cell.length_a   1.000
_cell.length_b   1.000
_cell.length_c   1.000
_cell.angle_alpha   90.00
_cell.angle_beta   90.00
_cell.angle_gamma   90.00
#
_symmetry.space_group_name_H-M   'P 1'
#
loop_
_entity.id
_entity.type
_entity.pdbx_description
1 polymer ?
#
loop_
_entity_poly.entity_id
_entity_poly.type
_entity_poly.pdbx_seq_one_letter_code
_entity_poly.pdbx_strand_id
1 'polypeptide(L)'
;MLKSVVACVMTAILLSPSAFAADDGAKKAAARLLDVMNMEVMMEHSIEQMMTIQLQQNPNLTPFRDVMMRYFKKQMSYDTLKGEFVKIYADAFTEKELNEIVAFYQTETGQKAIQKMPELMSKGAQLGASRVQANIEELQQMIKAEAERLKTEGGPTPQ
;
A
#
# COMPACT_ATOMS: atom_id res chain seq x y z
N MET A 1 -58.21 -5.67 -32.17
CA MET A 1 -57.83 -5.08 -30.87
C MET A 1 -57.54 -6.21 -29.90
N LEU A 2 -56.33 -6.21 -29.38
CA LEU A 2 -55.68 -7.20 -28.50
C LEU A 2 -56.20 -7.09 -27.06
N LYS A 3 -56.19 -8.20 -26.29
CA LYS A 3 -56.06 -8.36 -24.80
C LYS A 3 -56.94 -9.54 -24.31
N SER A 4 -56.51 -10.52 -23.51
CA SER A 4 -55.25 -10.78 -22.79
C SER A 4 -55.23 -12.27 -22.41
N VAL A 5 -54.12 -12.97 -22.69
CA VAL A 5 -53.83 -14.30 -22.11
C VAL A 5 -52.92 -14.09 -20.91
N VAL A 6 -53.37 -14.54 -19.75
CA VAL A 6 -52.60 -14.62 -18.51
C VAL A 6 -51.58 -15.75 -18.67
N ALA A 7 -50.31 -15.38 -18.84
CA ALA A 7 -49.20 -16.32 -18.81
C ALA A 7 -48.48 -16.18 -17.45
N CYS A 8 -48.63 -17.21 -16.62
CA CYS A 8 -47.83 -17.45 -15.42
C CYS A 8 -46.34 -17.45 -15.78
N VAL A 9 -45.59 -16.44 -15.36
CA VAL A 9 -44.13 -16.45 -15.37
C VAL A 9 -43.68 -17.09 -14.06
N MET A 10 -43.33 -18.37 -14.13
CA MET A 10 -42.52 -19.07 -13.14
C MET A 10 -41.11 -18.46 -13.14
N THR A 11 -40.89 -17.49 -12.25
CA THR A 11 -39.55 -16.94 -12.02
C THR A 11 -38.72 -17.97 -11.26
N ALA A 12 -37.91 -18.73 -11.98
CA ALA A 12 -36.86 -19.56 -11.39
C ALA A 12 -35.79 -18.64 -10.77
N ILE A 13 -35.75 -18.58 -9.44
CA ILE A 13 -34.64 -17.96 -8.71
C ILE A 13 -33.43 -18.88 -8.86
N LEU A 14 -32.55 -18.56 -9.81
CA LEU A 14 -31.20 -19.11 -9.89
C LEU A 14 -30.42 -18.56 -8.69
N LEU A 15 -30.38 -19.32 -7.60
CA LEU A 15 -29.42 -19.10 -6.52
C LEU A 15 -28.04 -19.52 -7.03
N SER A 16 -27.33 -18.60 -7.70
CA SER A 16 -25.95 -18.83 -8.16
C SER A 16 -25.01 -18.90 -6.94
N PRO A 17 -24.33 -20.03 -6.66
CA PRO A 17 -23.37 -20.14 -5.57
C PRO A 17 -22.06 -19.36 -5.80
N SER A 18 -21.96 -18.61 -6.90
CA SER A 18 -20.71 -18.12 -7.47
C SER A 18 -19.99 -17.05 -6.64
N ALA A 19 -20.69 -16.37 -5.72
CA ALA A 19 -20.09 -15.29 -4.92
C ALA A 19 -19.11 -15.83 -3.87
N PHE A 20 -19.43 -16.96 -3.21
CA PHE A 20 -18.56 -17.54 -2.17
C PHE A 20 -17.34 -18.26 -2.77
N ALA A 21 -17.48 -18.91 -3.92
CA ALA A 21 -16.37 -19.58 -4.59
C ALA A 21 -15.36 -18.59 -5.19
N ALA A 22 -15.82 -17.44 -5.70
CA ALA A 22 -14.96 -16.39 -6.23
C ALA A 22 -14.15 -15.68 -5.12
N ASP A 23 -14.75 -15.49 -3.95
CA ASP A 23 -14.09 -14.90 -2.77
C ASP A 23 -12.94 -15.80 -2.26
N ASP A 24 -13.15 -17.12 -2.21
CA ASP A 24 -12.10 -18.08 -1.83
C ASP A 24 -10.96 -18.16 -2.87
N GLY A 25 -11.29 -18.04 -4.16
CA GLY A 25 -10.31 -18.01 -5.25
C GLY A 25 -9.40 -16.80 -5.20
N ALA A 26 -9.98 -15.60 -5.05
CA ALA A 26 -9.24 -14.35 -4.91
C ALA A 26 -8.33 -14.35 -3.68
N LYS A 27 -8.81 -14.82 -2.53
CA LYS A 27 -8.00 -14.95 -1.29
C LYS A 27 -6.79 -15.87 -1.49
N LYS A 28 -6.96 -17.01 -2.16
CA LYS A 28 -5.85 -17.92 -2.47
C LYS A 28 -4.84 -17.29 -3.43
N ALA A 29 -5.31 -16.58 -4.45
CA ALA A 29 -4.44 -15.88 -5.39
C ALA A 29 -3.67 -14.74 -4.72
N ALA A 30 -4.32 -13.96 -3.86
CA ALA A 30 -3.69 -12.92 -3.05
C ALA A 30 -2.62 -13.50 -2.11
N ALA A 31 -2.91 -14.62 -1.43
CA ALA A 31 -1.91 -15.28 -0.58
C ALA A 31 -0.65 -15.69 -1.38
N ARG A 32 -0.83 -16.26 -2.58
CA ARG A 32 0.30 -16.58 -3.48
C ARG A 32 1.07 -15.33 -3.89
N LEU A 33 0.38 -14.24 -4.19
CA LEU A 33 1.02 -12.97 -4.56
C LEU A 33 1.92 -12.45 -3.43
N LEU A 34 1.42 -12.42 -2.19
CA LEU A 34 2.20 -11.99 -1.02
C LEU A 34 3.45 -12.86 -0.81
N ASP A 35 3.32 -14.17 -1.01
CA ASP A 35 4.44 -15.10 -0.90
C ASP A 35 5.47 -14.87 -2.04
N VAL A 36 5.03 -14.68 -3.29
CA VAL A 36 5.92 -14.36 -4.44
C VAL A 36 6.64 -13.02 -4.28
N MET A 37 6.00 -12.06 -3.62
CA MET A 37 6.59 -10.76 -3.28
C MET A 37 7.57 -10.84 -2.10
N ASN A 38 7.69 -11.99 -1.44
CA ASN A 38 8.46 -12.18 -0.20
C ASN A 38 8.03 -11.18 0.90
N MET A 39 6.72 -11.00 1.09
CA MET A 39 6.19 -10.03 2.04
C MET A 39 6.68 -10.27 3.48
N GLU A 40 6.87 -11.53 3.88
CA GLU A 40 7.47 -11.88 5.17
C GLU A 40 8.83 -11.22 5.39
N VAL A 41 9.76 -11.44 4.45
CA VAL A 41 11.10 -10.87 4.48
C VAL A 41 11.04 -9.34 4.44
N MET A 42 10.17 -8.76 3.62
CA MET A 42 9.98 -7.30 3.56
C MET A 42 9.51 -6.71 4.89
N MET A 43 8.58 -7.37 5.57
CA MET A 43 8.06 -6.94 6.86
C MET A 43 9.12 -7.06 7.95
N GLU A 44 9.86 -8.17 7.99
CA GLU A 44 10.97 -8.34 8.93
C GLU A 44 12.04 -7.25 8.79
N HIS A 45 12.45 -6.97 7.55
CA HIS A 45 13.39 -5.88 7.28
C HIS A 45 12.83 -4.52 7.70
N SER A 46 11.54 -4.28 7.47
CA SER A 46 10.89 -3.02 7.86
C SER A 46 10.88 -2.82 9.38
N ILE A 47 10.61 -3.88 10.15
CA ILE A 47 10.65 -3.82 11.62
C ILE A 47 12.08 -3.55 12.11
N GLU A 48 13.09 -4.23 11.54
CA GLU A 48 14.50 -4.01 11.90
C GLU A 48 14.97 -2.58 11.55
N GLN A 49 14.58 -2.05 10.39
CA GLN A 49 14.88 -0.67 10.00
C GLN A 49 14.23 0.34 10.94
N MET A 50 12.94 0.16 11.26
CA MET A 50 12.24 1.02 12.21
C MET A 50 12.92 0.99 13.60
N MET A 51 13.30 -0.21 14.06
CA MET A 51 14.03 -0.37 15.32
C MET A 51 15.36 0.39 15.30
N THR A 52 16.11 0.27 14.21
CA THR A 52 17.39 0.96 14.02
C THR A 52 17.23 2.48 14.09
N ILE A 53 16.25 3.03 13.37
CA ILE A 53 15.95 4.47 13.37
C ILE A 53 15.55 4.92 14.79
N GLN A 54 14.70 4.17 15.48
CA GLN A 54 14.23 4.52 16.82
C GLN A 54 15.38 4.55 17.85
N LEU A 55 16.33 3.61 17.76
CA LEU A 55 17.50 3.57 18.62
C LEU A 55 18.52 4.67 18.30
N GLN A 56 18.67 5.04 17.02
CA GLN A 56 19.48 6.18 16.60
C GLN A 56 18.91 7.50 17.14
N GLN A 57 17.60 7.65 17.12
CA GLN A 57 16.92 8.83 17.66
C GLN A 57 16.95 8.88 19.19
N ASN A 58 16.88 7.73 19.87
CA ASN A 58 16.92 7.67 21.33
C ASN A 58 17.79 6.50 21.83
N PRO A 59 19.09 6.73 22.03
CA PRO A 59 20.03 5.69 22.48
C PRO A 59 19.68 5.06 23.84
N ASN A 60 18.92 5.76 24.69
CA ASN A 60 18.46 5.23 25.98
C ASN A 60 17.54 4.01 25.84
N LEU A 61 16.99 3.79 24.64
CA LEU A 61 16.13 2.64 24.35
C LEU A 61 16.93 1.35 24.04
N THR A 62 18.24 1.44 23.85
CA THR A 62 19.10 0.31 23.46
C THR A 62 18.96 -0.92 24.37
N PRO A 63 18.92 -0.80 25.71
CA PRO A 63 18.72 -1.95 26.61
C PRO A 63 17.36 -2.65 26.43
N PHE A 64 16.38 -1.97 25.84
CA PHE A 64 15.03 -2.49 25.60
C PHE A 64 14.84 -3.03 24.17
N ARG A 65 15.88 -3.03 23.32
CA ARG A 65 15.79 -3.47 21.92
C ARG A 65 15.07 -4.81 21.79
N ASP A 66 15.49 -5.81 22.56
CA ASP A 66 14.92 -7.16 22.45
C ASP A 66 13.47 -7.24 22.94
N VAL A 67 13.10 -6.44 23.94
CA VAL A 67 11.72 -6.34 24.42
C VAL A 67 10.83 -5.76 23.32
N MET A 68 11.26 -4.65 22.72
CA MET A 68 10.55 -4.00 21.63
C MET A 68 10.47 -4.90 20.41
N MET A 69 11.57 -5.59 20.05
CA MET A 69 11.58 -6.50 18.91
C MET A 69 10.64 -7.69 19.10
N ARG A 70 10.62 -8.31 20.28
CA ARG A 70 9.64 -9.36 20.59
C ARG A 70 8.21 -8.84 20.50
N TYR A 71 7.94 -7.64 20.99
CA TYR A 71 6.63 -7.02 20.89
C TYR A 71 6.21 -6.81 19.43
N PHE A 72 7.06 -6.19 18.61
CA PHE A 72 6.75 -5.95 17.21
C PHE A 72 6.60 -7.25 16.41
N LYS A 73 7.48 -8.24 16.59
CA LYS A 73 7.30 -9.55 15.95
C LYS A 73 5.99 -10.21 16.36
N LYS A 74 5.57 -10.08 17.62
CA LYS A 74 4.29 -10.65 18.09
C LYS A 74 3.07 -9.97 17.46
N GLN A 75 3.11 -8.66 17.24
CA GLN A 75 1.94 -7.89 16.78
C GLN A 75 1.91 -7.67 15.26
N MET A 76 3.08 -7.69 14.64
CA MET A 76 3.28 -7.26 13.26
C MET A 76 4.05 -8.30 12.43
N SER A 77 4.17 -9.55 12.88
CA SER A 77 4.71 -10.59 11.99
C SER A 77 3.78 -10.81 10.80
N TYR A 78 4.37 -11.31 9.70
CA TYR A 78 3.60 -11.75 8.56
C TYR A 78 2.55 -12.79 8.95
N ASP A 79 2.90 -13.79 9.76
CA ASP A 79 1.93 -14.79 10.24
C ASP A 79 0.72 -14.18 10.94
N THR A 80 0.92 -13.11 11.72
CA THR A 80 -0.15 -12.43 12.44
C THR A 80 -1.05 -11.66 11.48
N LEU A 81 -0.46 -10.99 10.48
CA LEU A 81 -1.17 -10.07 9.60
C LEU A 81 -1.54 -10.65 8.22
N LYS A 82 -1.10 -11.87 7.89
CA LYS A 82 -1.29 -12.49 6.56
C LYS A 82 -2.75 -12.49 6.14
N GLY A 83 -3.67 -12.84 7.05
CA GLY A 83 -5.10 -12.85 6.76
C GLY A 83 -5.65 -11.48 6.35
N GLU A 84 -5.21 -10.42 7.03
CA GLU A 84 -5.61 -9.04 6.73
C GLU A 84 -5.02 -8.56 5.40
N PHE A 85 -3.73 -8.85 5.14
CA PHE A 85 -3.12 -8.55 3.85
C PHE A 85 -3.80 -9.30 2.70
N VAL A 86 -4.08 -10.58 2.87
CA VAL A 86 -4.80 -11.38 1.87
C VAL A 86 -6.14 -10.71 1.53
N LYS A 87 -6.88 -10.27 2.56
CA LYS A 87 -8.15 -9.57 2.37
C LYS A 87 -7.97 -8.25 1.61
N ILE A 88 -6.99 -7.42 1.98
CA ILE A 88 -6.71 -6.13 1.30
C ILE A 88 -6.52 -6.34 -0.20
N TYR A 89 -5.76 -7.35 -0.61
CA TYR A 89 -5.48 -7.63 -2.02
C TYR A 89 -6.66 -8.29 -2.73
N ALA A 90 -7.36 -9.22 -2.07
CA ALA A 90 -8.54 -9.89 -2.64
C ALA A 90 -9.74 -8.95 -2.80
N ASP A 91 -9.86 -7.91 -1.96
CA ASP A 91 -10.89 -6.87 -2.09
C ASP A 91 -10.56 -5.88 -3.24
N ALA A 92 -9.28 -5.74 -3.61
CA ALA A 92 -8.81 -4.77 -4.60
C ALA A 92 -8.75 -5.34 -6.03
N PHE A 93 -8.54 -6.64 -6.18
CA PHE A 93 -8.32 -7.29 -7.47
C PHE A 93 -9.16 -8.56 -7.60
N THR A 94 -9.57 -8.86 -8.82
CA THR A 94 -10.20 -10.16 -9.12
C THR A 94 -9.18 -11.29 -9.03
N GLU A 95 -9.66 -12.53 -8.82
CA GLU A 95 -8.79 -13.72 -8.86
C GLU A 95 -7.95 -13.80 -10.14
N LYS A 96 -8.54 -13.45 -11.30
CA LYS A 96 -7.85 -13.48 -12.59
C LYS A 96 -6.67 -12.51 -12.61
N GLU A 97 -6.89 -11.26 -12.20
CA GLU A 97 -5.84 -10.23 -12.16
C GLU A 97 -4.74 -10.59 -11.17
N LEU A 98 -5.09 -11.10 -9.99
CA LEU A 98 -4.11 -11.57 -9.01
C LEU A 98 -3.24 -12.69 -9.59
N ASN A 99 -3.82 -13.63 -10.33
CA ASN A 99 -3.06 -14.69 -10.99
C ASN A 99 -2.13 -14.17 -12.09
N GLU A 100 -2.57 -13.17 -12.87
CA GLU A 100 -1.73 -12.52 -13.88
C GLU A 100 -0.55 -11.78 -13.24
N ILE A 101 -0.78 -11.07 -12.14
CA ILE A 101 0.28 -10.40 -11.37
C ILE A 101 1.27 -11.42 -10.80
N VAL A 102 0.77 -12.53 -10.23
CA VAL A 102 1.61 -13.65 -9.76
C VAL A 102 2.49 -14.17 -10.90
N ALA A 103 1.90 -14.45 -12.07
CA ALA A 103 2.63 -14.97 -13.22
C ALA A 103 3.73 -14.00 -13.68
N PHE A 104 3.45 -12.69 -13.71
CA PHE A 104 4.46 -11.69 -14.02
C PHE A 104 5.59 -11.67 -12.99
N TYR A 105 5.27 -11.63 -11.69
CA TYR A 105 6.29 -11.56 -10.64
C TYR A 105 7.11 -12.85 -10.49
N GLN A 106 6.65 -13.98 -11.00
CA GLN A 106 7.46 -15.20 -11.08
C GLN A 106 8.54 -15.15 -12.18
N THR A 107 8.46 -14.22 -13.13
CA THR A 107 9.52 -14.03 -14.14
C THR A 107 10.78 -13.40 -13.55
N GLU A 108 11.93 -13.56 -14.20
CA GLU A 108 13.19 -12.90 -13.81
C GLU A 108 13.04 -11.38 -13.75
N THR A 109 12.38 -10.78 -14.74
CA THR A 109 12.12 -9.33 -14.78
C THR A 109 11.16 -8.89 -13.67
N GLY A 110 10.14 -9.68 -13.38
CA GLY A 110 9.19 -9.42 -12.30
C GLY A 110 9.85 -9.46 -10.92
N GLN A 111 10.68 -10.47 -10.65
CA GLN A 111 11.48 -10.54 -9.43
C GLN A 111 12.46 -9.36 -9.32
N LYS A 112 13.13 -9.01 -10.42
CA LYS A 112 14.00 -7.81 -10.45
C LYS A 112 13.23 -6.53 -10.15
N ALA A 113 11.99 -6.41 -10.63
CA ALA A 113 11.14 -5.26 -10.33
C ALA A 113 10.81 -5.17 -8.83
N ILE A 114 10.43 -6.28 -8.18
CA ILE A 114 10.21 -6.34 -6.72
C ILE A 114 11.45 -5.83 -5.97
N GLN A 115 12.64 -6.27 -6.37
CA GLN A 115 13.90 -5.91 -5.70
C GLN A 115 14.35 -4.46 -5.97
N LYS A 116 14.13 -3.94 -7.19
CA LYS A 116 14.72 -2.66 -7.62
C LYS A 116 13.78 -1.47 -7.55
N MET A 117 12.47 -1.65 -7.67
CA MET A 117 11.55 -0.52 -7.67
C MET A 117 11.62 0.34 -6.40
N PRO A 118 11.71 -0.21 -5.17
CA PRO A 118 11.87 0.60 -3.96
C PRO A 118 13.14 1.47 -3.99
N GLU A 119 14.27 0.93 -4.49
CA GLU A 119 15.53 1.65 -4.64
C GLU A 119 15.40 2.81 -5.65
N LEU A 120 14.74 2.55 -6.78
CA LEU A 120 14.50 3.56 -7.82
C LEU A 120 13.59 4.69 -7.32
N MET A 121 12.52 4.36 -6.59
CA MET A 121 11.62 5.35 -5.97
C MET A 121 12.37 6.21 -4.95
N SER A 122 13.21 5.60 -4.11
CA SER A 122 14.06 6.30 -3.14
C SER A 122 15.00 7.30 -3.83
N LYS A 123 15.67 6.88 -4.91
CA LYS A 123 16.52 7.77 -5.73
C LYS A 123 15.73 8.92 -6.36
N GLY A 124 14.51 8.66 -6.84
CA GLY A 124 13.62 9.69 -7.36
C GLY A 124 13.24 10.74 -6.31
N ALA A 125 12.90 10.29 -5.09
CA ALA A 125 12.62 11.19 -3.97
C ALA A 125 13.83 12.03 -3.58
N GLN A 126 15.03 11.43 -3.52
CA GLN A 126 16.29 12.14 -3.24
C GLN A 126 16.59 13.21 -4.31
N LEU A 127 16.38 12.90 -5.59
CA LEU A 127 16.53 13.87 -6.68
C LEU A 127 15.57 15.05 -6.50
N GLY A 128 14.30 14.78 -6.17
CA GLY A 128 13.31 15.82 -5.90
C GLY A 128 13.72 16.73 -4.75
N ALA A 129 14.12 16.13 -3.61
CA ALA A 129 14.57 16.87 -2.43
C ALA A 129 15.81 17.74 -2.74
N SER A 130 16.80 17.19 -3.45
CA SER A 130 17.99 17.92 -3.87
C SER A 130 17.64 19.11 -4.76
N ARG A 131 16.71 18.93 -5.70
CA ARG A 131 16.26 20.02 -6.58
C ARG A 131 15.57 21.13 -5.81
N VAL A 132 14.70 20.81 -4.84
CA VAL A 132 14.09 21.83 -3.97
C VAL A 132 15.16 22.56 -3.16
N GLN A 133 16.10 21.83 -2.55
CA GLN A 133 17.17 22.42 -1.75
C GLN A 133 18.05 23.37 -2.57
N ALA A 134 18.36 23.02 -3.82
CA ALA A 134 19.16 23.85 -4.72
C ALA A 134 18.44 25.14 -5.18
N ASN A 135 17.11 25.18 -5.12
CA ASN A 135 16.30 26.31 -5.58
C ASN A 135 15.48 26.93 -4.43
N ILE A 136 15.91 26.73 -3.18
CA ILE A 136 15.14 27.15 -1.99
C ILE A 136 14.99 28.67 -1.89
N GLU A 137 15.97 29.43 -2.39
CA GLU A 137 15.95 30.89 -2.40
C GLU A 137 14.84 31.44 -3.31
N GLU A 138 14.63 30.82 -4.47
CA GLU A 138 13.53 31.18 -5.39
C GLU A 138 12.18 30.99 -4.69
N LEU A 139 11.98 29.84 -4.02
CA LEU A 139 10.78 29.58 -3.25
C LEU A 139 10.57 30.61 -2.12
N GLN A 140 11.64 30.98 -1.40
CA GLN A 140 11.57 32.01 -0.35
C GLN A 140 11.14 33.37 -0.91
N GLN A 141 11.64 33.76 -2.09
CA GLN A 141 11.23 35.00 -2.76
C GLN A 141 9.76 34.96 -3.17
N MET A 142 9.30 33.85 -3.73
CA MET A 142 7.89 33.66 -4.09
C MET A 142 6.96 33.77 -2.87
N ILE A 143 7.33 33.13 -1.74
CA ILE A 143 6.57 33.22 -0.49
C ILE A 143 6.53 34.66 0.02
N LYS A 144 7.65 35.38 -0.02
CA LYS A 144 7.71 36.78 0.40
C LYS A 144 6.80 37.67 -0.45
N ALA A 145 6.83 37.51 -1.77
CA ALA A 145 5.98 38.26 -2.68
C ALA A 145 4.48 38.01 -2.43
N GLU A 146 4.10 36.75 -2.22
CA GLU A 146 2.71 36.40 -1.91
C GLU A 146 2.26 36.95 -0.54
N ALA A 147 3.14 36.92 0.46
CA ALA A 147 2.85 37.49 1.77
C ALA A 147 2.65 39.02 1.71
N GLU A 148 3.37 39.73 0.84
CA GLU A 148 3.17 41.16 0.59
C GLU A 148 1.82 41.43 -0.10
N ARG A 149 1.48 40.65 -1.12
CA ARG A 149 0.20 40.73 -1.83
C ARG A 149 -1.00 40.57 -0.89
N LEU A 150 -0.98 39.53 -0.03
CA LEU A 150 -2.05 39.26 0.93
C LEU A 150 -2.25 40.39 1.94
N LYS A 151 -1.18 41.09 2.36
CA LYS A 151 -1.28 42.27 3.24
C LYS A 151 -1.97 43.45 2.55
N THR A 152 -1.72 43.64 1.24
CA THR A 152 -2.30 44.77 0.48
C THR A 152 -3.76 44.57 0.09
N GLU A 153 -4.20 43.32 -0.05
CA GLU A 153 -5.56 42.99 -0.50
C GLU A 153 -6.53 42.67 0.66
N GLY A 154 -6.12 42.85 1.92
CA GLY A 154 -6.95 42.49 3.09
C GLY A 154 -7.18 40.97 3.22
N GLY A 155 -6.26 40.16 2.68
CA GLY A 155 -6.31 38.71 2.76
C GLY A 155 -6.18 38.19 4.20
N PRO A 156 -6.65 36.97 4.48
CA PRO A 156 -6.69 36.44 5.84
C PRO A 156 -5.28 36.44 6.44
N THR A 157 -5.17 36.97 7.67
CA THR A 157 -3.93 37.01 8.44
C THR A 157 -3.45 35.57 8.68
N PRO A 158 -2.20 35.20 8.34
CA PRO A 158 -1.66 33.89 8.69
C PRO A 158 -1.65 33.75 10.21
N GLN A 159 -2.21 32.65 10.72
CA GLN A 159 -2.10 32.24 12.13
C GLN A 159 -0.70 31.70 12.41
#